data_AF-A0A7K2CE49-F1
#
_entry.id   AF-A0A7K2CE49-F1
#
_cell.length_a   1.000
_cell.length_b   1.000
_cell.length_c   1.000
_cell.angle_alpha   90.00
_cell.angle_beta   90.00
_cell.angle_gamma   90.00
#
_symmetry.space_group_name_H-M   'P 1'
#
loop_
_entity.id
_entity.type
_entity.pdbx_description
1 polymer ?
#
loop_
_entity_poly.entity_id
_entity_poly.type
_entity_poly.pdbx_seq_one_letter_code
_entity_poly.pdbx_strand_id
1 'polypeptide(L)'
;MMQVTQALEILGAERVIWIDDRFDEITPPQLAKQLTDYFDVTLACEFLELEEALEVYEIDPDRTTQEVAQILTDVRPQRFREIKTIFFEKGKILGQFNEHELSSDVIAKACELLCVDEEDRWSFEETDQNIAKLCEAGDGDTHLCYIVDLKEAGVSSMRGVEILRQLSDASSKWTHFILTHETDMAGEGETETRLLEKLSGLEGLGVPICVIAKERLYDKADDPVGMEEALRISIKRAGLRRSLHEVLNGVQNTMHRAIDAAARKLLVIPPEKLESQVFDPGYREGLSELHVVERAVTACLGEKSREFFGDNDQVHESTKRLRDLRAISIEPQDSEPDPHLSEFRTAEVWESRELVNRALTPIACGDVFEADREEEATKNSRQMFILLGQPCDISLRPEGKSRDQDTAFLVPLKKKTSPKPDKCDNPKMQFLPFILFGENWACDFRNATAVRLSILDLASFRSDGRVRVDDGHEPPGELLEGQKKIYEARTAAVSKAMADDSSPGNDKEIAVELLLTFSASAASRVYTNLSSSRQRSIKTTERS
;
A
#
# COMPACT_ATOMS: atom_id res chain seq x y z
N MET A 1 -20.71 -1.06 24.96
CA MET A 1 -19.47 -0.58 24.32
C MET A 1 -18.35 -1.47 24.83
N MET A 2 -17.42 -1.91 23.98
CA MET A 2 -16.27 -2.73 24.41
C MET A 2 -15.44 -1.96 25.44
N GLN A 3 -14.88 -2.61 26.46
CA GLN A 3 -13.96 -1.95 27.41
C GLN A 3 -12.53 -1.91 26.84
N VAL A 4 -11.67 -1.01 27.34
CA VAL A 4 -10.26 -0.90 26.92
C VAL A 4 -9.51 -2.21 27.21
N THR A 5 -9.73 -2.79 28.39
CA THR A 5 -9.18 -4.09 28.79
C THR A 5 -9.56 -5.22 27.84
N GLN A 6 -10.83 -5.30 27.44
CA GLN A 6 -11.29 -6.27 26.44
C GLN A 6 -10.62 -6.05 25.07
N ALA A 7 -10.36 -4.80 24.69
CA ALA A 7 -9.65 -4.50 23.45
C ALA A 7 -8.18 -4.95 23.53
N LEU A 8 -7.51 -4.78 24.68
CA LEU A 8 -6.16 -5.30 24.93
C LEU A 8 -6.13 -6.85 24.89
N GLU A 9 -7.11 -7.51 25.51
CA GLU A 9 -7.26 -8.97 25.44
C GLU A 9 -7.40 -9.45 23.99
N ILE A 10 -8.21 -8.76 23.17
CA ILE A 10 -8.36 -9.07 21.74
C ILE A 10 -7.04 -8.84 20.99
N LEU A 11 -6.31 -7.77 21.31
CA LEU A 11 -4.97 -7.53 20.78
C LEU A 11 -4.01 -8.68 21.15
N GLY A 12 -4.33 -9.46 22.18
CA GLY A 12 -3.52 -10.51 22.75
C GLY A 12 -2.50 -9.98 23.75
N ALA A 13 -2.75 -8.81 24.35
CA ALA A 13 -1.92 -8.18 25.36
C ALA A 13 -2.49 -8.46 26.76
N GLU A 14 -1.73 -9.16 27.59
CA GLU A 14 -2.02 -9.45 29.00
C GLU A 14 -1.32 -8.46 29.94
N ARG A 15 -0.22 -7.86 29.50
CA ARG A 15 0.58 -6.89 30.26
C ARG A 15 0.99 -5.72 29.35
N VAL A 16 0.90 -4.50 29.89
CA VAL A 16 1.22 -3.26 29.18
C VAL A 16 2.37 -2.57 29.89
N ILE A 17 3.45 -2.32 29.16
CA ILE A 17 4.60 -1.56 29.64
C ILE A 17 4.58 -0.19 28.98
N TRP A 18 4.66 0.86 29.78
CA TRP A 18 4.75 2.24 29.29
C TRP A 18 6.12 2.80 29.62
N ILE A 19 6.83 3.20 28.57
CA ILE A 19 8.13 3.86 28.62
C ILE A 19 7.95 5.35 28.34
N ASP A 20 8.23 6.19 29.33
CA ASP A 20 8.01 7.64 29.29
C ASP A 20 8.98 8.36 30.25
N ASP A 21 9.47 9.54 29.88
CA ASP A 21 10.36 10.34 30.74
C ASP A 21 9.62 10.89 31.98
N ARG A 22 8.28 10.89 31.94
CA ARG A 22 7.44 11.28 33.07
C ARG A 22 7.48 10.30 34.23
N PHE A 23 7.91 9.06 33.99
CA PHE A 23 8.07 8.05 35.04
C PHE A 23 9.38 8.19 35.81
N ASP A 24 10.31 9.03 35.34
CA ASP A 24 11.46 9.39 36.17
C ASP A 24 10.96 10.06 37.46
N GLU A 25 11.33 9.47 38.59
CA GLU A 25 11.24 10.17 39.87
C GLU A 25 12.16 11.38 39.77
N ILE A 26 11.59 12.55 39.44
CA ILE A 26 12.36 13.79 39.38
C ILE A 26 13.14 13.93 40.69
N THR A 27 14.45 13.78 40.58
CA THR A 27 15.36 13.87 41.70
C THR A 27 15.48 15.33 42.15
N PRO A 28 15.86 15.61 43.41
CA PRO A 28 16.09 16.97 43.87
C PRO A 28 16.99 17.82 42.95
N PRO A 29 18.11 17.30 42.40
CA PRO A 29 18.93 18.06 41.45
C PRO A 29 18.23 18.35 40.12
N GLN A 30 17.43 17.42 39.59
CA GLN A 30 16.67 17.63 38.36
C GLN A 30 15.57 18.68 38.54
N LEU A 31 14.82 18.60 39.65
CA LEU A 31 13.81 19.62 39.97
C LEU A 31 14.47 20.98 40.19
N ALA A 32 15.63 21.03 40.87
CA ALA A 32 16.36 22.27 41.06
C ALA A 32 16.73 22.93 39.72
N LYS A 33 17.26 22.15 38.78
CA LYS A 33 17.58 22.63 37.45
C LYS A 33 16.35 23.15 36.72
N GLN A 34 15.21 22.48 36.81
CA GLN A 34 13.96 22.97 36.21
C GLN A 34 13.45 24.25 36.88
N LEU A 35 13.52 24.35 38.20
CA LEU A 35 13.14 25.55 38.94
C LEU A 35 14.00 26.75 38.54
N THR A 36 15.29 26.54 38.27
CA THR A 36 16.18 27.60 37.79
C THR A 36 16.01 27.92 36.31
N ASP A 37 15.83 26.90 35.46
CA ASP A 37 15.61 27.08 34.01
C ASP A 37 14.31 27.86 33.73
N TYR A 38 13.29 27.70 34.58
CA TYR A 38 12.02 28.45 34.55
C TYR A 38 11.88 29.39 35.75
N PHE A 39 12.91 30.20 35.98
CA PHE A 39 13.01 31.10 37.13
C PHE A 39 11.75 31.97 37.37
N ASP A 40 11.13 32.51 36.31
CA ASP A 40 9.92 33.32 36.41
C ASP A 40 8.72 32.55 37.00
N VAL A 41 8.56 31.28 36.61
CA VAL A 41 7.53 30.40 37.17
C VAL A 41 7.82 30.13 38.64
N THR A 42 9.08 29.84 38.95
CA THR A 42 9.53 29.53 40.31
C THR A 42 9.31 30.70 41.25
N LEU A 43 9.65 31.92 40.84
CA LEU A 43 9.35 33.15 41.58
C LEU A 43 7.84 33.30 41.81
N ALA A 44 7.03 33.05 40.78
CA ALA A 44 5.57 33.13 40.88
C ALA A 44 4.94 32.05 41.79
N CYS A 45 5.69 31.01 42.17
CA CYS A 45 5.26 29.99 43.12
C CYS A 45 5.49 30.37 44.58
N GLU A 46 6.33 31.38 44.85
CA GLU A 46 6.58 31.92 46.20
C GLU A 46 7.04 30.85 47.22
N PHE A 47 7.97 29.99 46.80
CA PHE A 47 8.56 28.97 47.68
C PHE A 47 9.49 29.61 48.73
N LEU A 48 9.00 29.83 49.95
CA LEU A 48 9.75 30.42 51.06
C LEU A 48 11.10 29.73 51.31
N GLU A 49 11.15 28.40 51.16
CA GLU A 49 12.37 27.63 51.39
C GLU A 49 13.46 27.90 50.35
N LEU A 50 13.11 28.44 49.18
CA LEU A 50 14.02 28.69 48.07
C LEU A 50 14.40 30.18 47.93
N GLU A 51 13.73 31.08 48.64
CA GLU A 51 13.84 32.53 48.46
C GLU A 51 15.30 33.03 48.55
N GLU A 52 16.02 32.66 49.63
CA GLU A 52 17.42 33.05 49.83
C GLU A 52 18.36 32.53 48.72
N ALA A 53 18.13 31.30 48.23
CA ALA A 53 18.95 30.72 47.16
C ALA A 53 18.66 31.38 45.80
N LEU A 54 17.41 31.77 45.55
CA LEU A 54 16.96 32.40 44.31
C LEU A 54 17.38 33.88 44.21
N GLU A 55 17.62 34.58 45.33
CA GLU A 55 18.14 35.97 45.31
C GLU A 55 19.50 36.11 44.59
N VAL A 56 20.30 35.05 44.59
CA VAL A 56 21.65 35.05 44.01
C VAL A 56 21.65 34.62 42.52
N TYR A 57 20.49 34.28 41.96
CA TYR A 57 20.38 33.72 40.61
C TYR A 57 20.98 34.62 39.52
N GLU A 58 20.75 35.94 39.59
CA GLU A 58 21.30 36.89 38.62
C GLU A 58 22.84 36.99 38.68
N ILE A 59 23.45 36.59 39.80
CA ILE A 59 24.89 36.67 40.03
C ILE A 59 25.58 35.36 39.66
N ASP A 60 25.00 34.22 40.05
CA ASP A 60 25.58 32.89 39.86
C ASP A 60 24.51 31.78 39.73
N PRO A 61 23.99 31.55 38.49
CA PRO A 61 22.95 30.55 38.23
C PRO A 61 23.35 29.12 38.61
N ASP A 62 24.61 28.75 38.40
CA ASP A 62 25.12 27.40 38.70
C ASP A 62 25.13 27.17 40.20
N ARG A 63 25.59 28.17 40.98
CA ARG A 63 25.55 28.12 42.43
C ARG A 63 24.11 28.08 42.95
N THR A 64 23.21 28.89 42.41
CA THR A 64 21.78 28.84 42.78
C THR A 64 21.19 27.46 42.52
N THR A 65 21.49 26.84 41.37
CA THR A 65 21.02 25.48 41.05
C THR A 65 21.49 24.46 42.08
N GLN A 66 22.76 24.55 42.51
CA GLN A 66 23.32 23.67 43.53
C GLN A 66 22.69 23.90 44.91
N GLU A 67 22.49 25.16 45.31
CA GLU A 67 21.85 25.51 46.59
C GLU A 67 20.39 25.05 46.63
N VAL A 68 19.63 25.27 45.55
CA VAL A 68 18.25 24.76 45.40
C VAL A 68 18.22 23.23 45.44
N ALA A 69 19.15 22.55 44.76
CA ALA A 69 19.24 21.08 44.80
C ALA A 69 19.49 20.54 46.22
N GLN A 70 20.36 21.21 46.98
CA GLN A 70 20.62 20.85 48.37
C GLN A 70 19.38 21.08 49.24
N ILE A 71 18.70 22.22 49.11
CA ILE A 71 17.47 22.52 49.84
C ILE A 71 16.40 21.46 49.54
N LEU A 72 16.19 21.14 48.26
CA LEU A 72 15.23 20.11 47.84
C LEU A 72 15.59 18.71 48.34
N THR A 73 16.87 18.43 48.57
CA THR A 73 17.33 17.16 49.18
C THR A 73 17.02 17.12 50.67
N ASP A 74 17.10 18.26 51.35
CA ASP A 74 16.94 18.37 52.80
C ASP A 74 15.47 18.52 53.24
N VAL A 75 14.57 18.95 52.34
CA VAL A 75 13.13 19.01 52.66
C VAL A 75 12.52 17.63 52.81
N ARG A 76 11.42 17.55 53.58
CA ARG A 76 10.67 16.30 53.75
C ARG A 76 10.11 15.83 52.40
N PRO A 77 10.06 14.51 52.12
CA PRO A 77 9.55 13.98 50.85
C PRO A 77 8.12 14.41 50.48
N GLN A 78 7.27 14.67 51.48
CA GLN A 78 5.93 15.22 51.25
C GLN A 78 5.99 16.66 50.74
N ARG A 79 6.86 17.50 51.32
CA ARG A 79 7.05 18.89 50.90
C ARG A 79 7.72 18.97 49.54
N PHE A 80 8.68 18.09 49.25
CA PHE A 80 9.28 17.97 47.92
C PHE A 80 8.20 17.73 46.84
N ARG A 81 7.27 16.79 47.10
CA ARG A 81 6.12 16.52 46.21
C ARG A 81 5.17 17.71 46.07
N GLU A 82 4.92 18.46 47.14
CA GLU A 82 4.12 19.69 47.10
C GLU A 82 4.79 20.77 46.22
N ILE A 83 6.08 21.02 46.42
CA ILE A 83 6.86 21.99 45.63
C ILE A 83 6.80 21.62 44.15
N LYS A 84 7.07 20.35 43.83
CA LYS A 84 6.96 19.81 42.48
C LYS A 84 5.58 20.10 41.88
N THR A 85 4.51 19.77 42.61
CA THR A 85 3.12 19.95 42.14
C THR A 85 2.79 21.42 41.86
N ILE A 86 3.08 22.30 42.82
CA ILE A 86 2.81 23.74 42.71
C ILE A 86 3.56 24.34 41.52
N PHE A 87 4.82 23.98 41.34
CA PHE A 87 5.64 24.48 40.24
C PHE A 87 5.06 24.11 38.87
N PHE A 88 4.69 22.84 38.68
CA PHE A 88 4.11 22.38 37.43
C PHE A 88 2.74 22.99 37.14
N GLU A 89 1.88 23.11 38.15
CA GLU A 89 0.58 23.78 38.01
C GLU A 89 0.75 25.26 37.61
N LYS A 90 1.68 25.97 38.27
CA LYS A 90 1.91 27.39 38.01
C LYS A 90 2.44 27.63 36.60
N GLY A 91 3.40 26.84 36.13
CA GLY A 91 3.92 27.01 34.77
C GLY A 91 2.92 26.65 33.69
N LYS A 92 1.94 25.76 33.97
CA LYS A 92 0.79 25.53 33.08
C LYS A 92 -0.11 26.76 33.00
N ILE A 93 -0.41 27.40 34.13
CA ILE A 93 -1.22 28.64 34.18
C ILE A 93 -0.53 29.78 33.43
N LEU A 94 0.81 29.85 33.49
CA LEU A 94 1.60 30.88 32.82
C LEU A 94 1.91 30.57 31.35
N GLY A 95 1.48 29.41 30.83
CA GLY A 95 1.75 28.99 29.44
C GLY A 95 3.23 28.81 29.12
N GLN A 96 4.07 28.58 30.15
CA GLN A 96 5.52 28.44 29.98
C GLN A 96 5.96 26.98 29.81
N PHE A 97 5.13 26.01 30.16
CA PHE A 97 5.34 24.62 29.78
C PHE A 97 4.70 24.35 28.42
N ASN A 98 5.36 23.52 27.59
CA ASN A 98 4.81 23.07 26.31
C ASN A 98 3.40 22.50 26.52
N GLU A 99 2.39 23.15 25.94
CA GLU A 99 0.96 22.80 26.06
C GLU A 99 0.61 21.41 25.51
N HIS A 100 1.58 20.74 24.89
CA HIS A 100 1.38 19.47 24.18
C HIS A 100 1.86 18.23 24.95
N GLU A 101 2.30 18.38 26.20
CA GLU A 101 2.65 17.26 27.05
C GLU A 101 1.47 16.77 27.91
N LEU A 102 1.40 15.46 28.15
CA LEU A 102 0.35 14.86 28.97
C LEU A 102 0.51 15.28 30.43
N SER A 103 -0.58 15.66 31.08
CA SER A 103 -0.56 15.92 32.53
C SER A 103 -0.44 14.62 33.31
N SER A 104 0.07 14.69 34.54
CA SER A 104 0.16 13.53 35.44
C SER A 104 -1.20 12.85 35.66
N ASP A 105 -2.29 13.61 35.71
CA ASP A 105 -3.65 13.07 35.86
C ASP A 105 -4.08 12.27 34.62
N VAL A 106 -3.77 12.77 33.42
CA VAL A 106 -4.05 12.07 32.17
C VAL A 106 -3.23 10.79 32.07
N ILE A 107 -1.95 10.84 32.42
CA ILE A 107 -1.08 9.64 32.45
C ILE A 107 -1.61 8.63 33.47
N ALA A 108 -1.93 9.05 34.70
CA ALA A 108 -2.48 8.17 35.72
C ALA A 108 -3.80 7.53 35.26
N LYS A 109 -4.66 8.30 34.59
CA LYS A 109 -5.92 7.78 34.07
C LYS A 109 -5.72 6.82 32.91
N ALA A 110 -4.81 7.11 31.99
CA ALA A 110 -4.43 6.19 30.92
C ALA A 110 -3.87 4.88 31.49
N CYS A 111 -2.97 4.94 32.48
CA CYS A 111 -2.44 3.77 33.17
C CYS A 111 -3.54 2.94 33.83
N GLU A 112 -4.53 3.58 34.47
CA GLU A 112 -5.68 2.87 35.05
C GLU A 112 -6.49 2.13 33.97
N LEU A 113 -6.82 2.81 32.87
CA LEU A 113 -7.63 2.25 31.78
C LEU A 113 -6.92 1.13 31.02
N LEU A 114 -5.59 1.22 30.90
CA LEU A 114 -4.74 0.23 30.26
C LEU A 114 -4.24 -0.87 31.22
N CYS A 115 -4.55 -0.74 32.51
CA CYS A 115 -4.05 -1.62 33.57
C CYS A 115 -2.52 -1.73 33.59
N VAL A 116 -1.82 -0.59 33.53
CA VAL A 116 -0.36 -0.50 33.64
C VAL A 116 0.04 -0.52 35.11
N ASP A 117 0.68 -1.61 35.52
CA ASP A 117 1.23 -1.79 36.87
C ASP A 117 2.36 -0.78 37.16
N GLU A 118 2.61 -0.47 38.43
CA GLU A 118 3.64 0.52 38.80
C GLU A 118 5.05 0.08 38.37
N GLU A 119 5.34 -1.21 38.43
CA GLU A 119 6.60 -1.83 37.96
C GLU A 119 6.76 -1.86 36.44
N ASP A 120 5.69 -1.54 35.70
CA ASP A 120 5.63 -1.48 34.23
C ASP A 120 5.66 -0.05 33.68
N ARG A 121 5.85 0.94 34.57
CA ARG A 121 6.06 2.34 34.24
C ARG A 121 7.55 2.63 34.24
N TRP A 122 8.17 2.49 33.08
CA TRP A 122 9.61 2.58 32.95
C TRP A 122 10.03 3.95 32.44
N SER A 123 11.14 4.46 32.95
CA SER A 123 11.80 5.58 32.29
C SER A 123 12.75 5.13 31.18
N PHE A 124 13.20 6.09 30.37
CA PHE A 124 14.19 5.82 29.32
C PHE A 124 15.53 5.31 29.88
N GLU A 125 15.91 5.69 31.09
CA GLU A 125 17.15 5.25 31.75
C GLU A 125 17.07 3.78 32.21
N GLU A 126 15.92 3.37 32.72
CA GLU A 126 15.71 2.01 33.23
C GLU A 126 15.45 1.00 32.10
N THR A 127 14.98 1.48 30.95
CA THR A 127 14.53 0.66 29.81
C THR A 127 15.61 -0.31 29.35
N ASP A 128 16.85 0.13 29.17
CA ASP A 128 17.94 -0.73 28.67
C ASP A 128 18.18 -1.95 29.60
N GLN A 129 18.10 -1.73 30.92
CA GLN A 129 18.28 -2.79 31.91
C GLN A 129 17.06 -3.70 32.00
N ASN A 130 15.86 -3.13 31.91
CA ASN A 130 14.61 -3.87 32.05
C ASN A 130 14.32 -4.73 30.81
N ILE A 131 14.65 -4.25 29.61
CA ILE A 131 14.61 -5.06 28.37
C ILE A 131 15.53 -6.27 28.51
N ALA A 132 16.78 -6.08 28.95
CA ALA A 132 17.72 -7.18 29.14
C ALA A 132 17.19 -8.24 30.13
N LYS A 133 16.63 -7.80 31.27
CA LYS A 133 16.02 -8.70 32.27
C LYS A 133 14.81 -9.45 31.70
N LEU A 134 13.94 -8.79 30.94
CA LEU A 134 12.79 -9.45 30.30
C LEU A 134 13.25 -10.52 29.32
N CYS A 135 14.28 -10.23 28.52
CA CYS A 135 14.84 -11.20 27.58
C CYS A 135 15.44 -12.42 28.29
N GLU A 136 16.12 -12.21 29.43
CA GLU A 136 16.71 -13.28 30.24
C GLU A 136 15.67 -14.16 30.94
N ALA A 137 14.54 -13.58 31.36
CA ALA A 137 13.49 -14.31 32.07
C ALA A 137 12.83 -15.40 31.21
N GLY A 138 12.85 -15.27 29.88
CA GLY A 138 12.27 -16.24 28.95
C GLY A 138 10.74 -16.40 29.07
N ASP A 139 10.10 -15.64 29.96
CA ASP A 139 8.66 -15.61 30.14
C ASP A 139 8.01 -14.91 28.94
N GLY A 140 7.42 -15.74 28.08
CA GLY A 140 6.12 -15.45 27.48
C GLY A 140 5.98 -14.13 26.73
N ASP A 141 6.95 -13.83 25.87
CA ASP A 141 7.05 -12.57 25.13
C ASP A 141 5.96 -12.30 24.06
N THR A 142 4.87 -13.06 24.14
CA THR A 142 3.80 -13.11 23.14
C THR A 142 2.60 -12.26 23.55
N HIS A 143 2.53 -11.88 24.83
CA HIS A 143 1.38 -11.22 25.44
C HIS A 143 1.68 -9.81 25.99
N LEU A 144 2.75 -9.18 25.51
CA LEU A 144 3.14 -7.84 25.95
C LEU A 144 2.79 -6.75 24.93
N CYS A 145 2.51 -5.56 25.45
CA CYS A 145 2.21 -4.36 24.69
C CYS A 145 3.09 -3.21 25.20
N TYR A 146 3.81 -2.55 24.29
CA TYR A 146 4.64 -1.40 24.63
C TYR A 146 4.01 -0.09 24.20
N ILE A 147 4.00 0.87 25.11
CA ILE A 147 3.69 2.27 24.82
C ILE A 147 4.97 3.05 25.06
N VAL A 148 5.54 3.65 24.02
CA VAL A 148 6.83 4.33 24.08
C VAL A 148 6.63 5.77 23.65
N ASP A 149 7.05 6.73 24.48
CA ASP A 149 7.10 8.11 24.01
C ASP A 149 8.19 8.30 22.95
N LEU A 150 7.92 9.12 21.93
CA LEU A 150 8.85 9.26 20.80
C LEU A 150 10.13 9.98 21.22
N LYS A 151 10.01 10.98 22.10
CA LYS A 151 11.10 11.87 22.51
C LYS A 151 11.39 11.71 23.99
N GLU A 152 12.68 11.82 24.30
CA GLU A 152 13.16 12.02 25.67
C GLU A 152 13.47 13.51 25.85
N ALA A 153 12.92 14.16 26.87
CA ALA A 153 13.13 15.58 27.10
C ALA A 153 14.62 15.94 27.22
N GLY A 154 15.11 16.77 26.29
CA GLY A 154 16.45 17.35 26.35
C GLY A 154 17.61 16.46 25.88
N VAL A 155 17.36 15.22 25.42
CA VAL A 155 18.43 14.28 25.02
C VAL A 155 18.38 13.96 23.52
N SER A 156 17.35 13.25 23.07
CA SER A 156 17.23 12.80 21.67
C SER A 156 15.78 12.84 21.20
N SER A 157 15.57 13.43 20.02
CA SER A 157 14.24 13.45 19.37
C SER A 157 13.80 12.09 18.82
N MET A 158 14.63 11.06 18.95
CA MET A 158 14.45 9.75 18.34
C MET A 158 14.66 8.59 19.33
N ARG A 159 14.76 8.87 20.64
CA ARG A 159 15.03 7.84 21.65
C ARG A 159 13.99 6.71 21.63
N GLY A 160 12.70 7.04 21.44
CA GLY A 160 11.65 6.03 21.32
C GLY A 160 11.90 5.05 20.17
N VAL A 161 12.40 5.54 19.02
CA VAL A 161 12.74 4.69 17.86
C VAL A 161 13.94 3.80 18.13
N GLU A 162 14.92 4.28 18.90
CA GLU A 162 16.07 3.46 19.33
C GLU A 162 15.62 2.29 20.21
N ILE A 163 14.71 2.54 21.16
CA ILE A 163 14.13 1.48 21.99
C ILE A 163 13.39 0.47 21.13
N LEU A 164 12.58 0.91 20.17
CA LEU A 164 11.88 -0.01 19.26
C LEU A 164 12.85 -0.89 18.46
N ARG A 165 14.01 -0.35 18.08
CA ARG A 165 15.07 -1.14 17.43
C ARG A 165 15.65 -2.17 18.39
N GLN A 166 15.98 -1.79 19.61
CA GLN A 166 16.49 -2.71 20.63
C GLN A 166 15.50 -3.84 20.92
N LEU A 167 14.21 -3.50 21.06
CA LEU A 167 13.13 -4.47 21.24
C LEU A 167 13.06 -5.42 20.04
N SER A 168 13.13 -4.89 18.82
CA SER A 168 13.19 -5.71 17.61
C SER A 168 14.39 -6.66 17.58
N ASP A 169 15.57 -6.18 17.95
CA ASP A 169 16.82 -6.95 17.96
C ASP A 169 16.75 -8.08 18.99
N ALA A 170 16.01 -7.87 20.07
CA ALA A 170 15.66 -8.90 21.04
C ALA A 170 14.62 -9.93 20.55
N SER A 171 14.21 -9.86 19.27
CA SER A 171 13.20 -10.73 18.64
C SER A 171 11.80 -10.64 19.28
N SER A 172 11.48 -9.45 19.79
CA SER A 172 10.15 -9.10 20.26
C SER A 172 9.08 -9.35 19.19
N LYS A 173 8.03 -10.11 19.54
CA LYS A 173 6.80 -10.28 18.72
C LYS A 173 5.70 -9.23 19.00
N TRP A 174 6.04 -8.06 19.55
CA TRP A 174 5.07 -7.28 20.34
C TRP A 174 4.35 -6.24 19.50
N THR A 175 3.32 -5.66 20.12
CA THR A 175 2.67 -4.47 19.57
C THR A 175 3.33 -3.23 20.15
N HIS A 176 3.82 -2.37 19.26
CA HIS A 176 4.53 -1.16 19.65
C HIS A 176 3.69 0.07 19.34
N PHE A 177 3.35 0.81 20.37
CA PHE A 177 2.69 2.10 20.28
C PHE A 177 3.74 3.20 20.47
N ILE A 178 3.68 4.20 19.60
CA ILE A 178 4.50 5.40 19.72
C ILE A 178 3.58 6.54 20.11
N LEU A 179 3.76 7.09 21.30
CA LEU A 179 3.11 8.35 21.68
C LEU A 179 3.93 9.52 21.15
N THR A 180 3.28 10.54 20.61
CA THR A 180 3.99 11.74 20.16
C THR A 180 3.09 12.97 20.11
N HIS A 181 3.67 14.14 20.38
CA HIS A 181 3.06 15.44 20.10
C HIS A 181 3.42 15.98 18.70
N GLU A 182 4.25 15.28 17.92
CA GLU A 182 4.71 15.76 16.60
C GLU A 182 3.63 15.66 15.50
N THR A 183 2.49 15.05 15.79
CA THR A 183 1.44 14.81 14.82
C THR A 183 0.08 14.95 15.48
N ASP A 184 -0.90 15.38 14.68
CA ASP A 184 -2.31 15.39 15.07
C ASP A 184 -2.96 14.04 14.76
N MET A 185 -4.24 13.90 15.09
CA MET A 185 -5.00 12.68 14.79
C MET A 185 -5.06 12.33 13.29
N ALA A 186 -4.89 13.30 12.40
CA ALA A 186 -4.95 13.08 10.95
C ALA A 186 -3.62 12.61 10.38
N GLY A 187 -2.49 13.10 10.93
CA GLY A 187 -1.13 12.84 10.49
C GLY A 187 -0.48 11.58 11.06
N GLU A 188 -1.18 10.83 11.94
CA GLU A 188 -0.63 9.60 12.53
C GLU A 188 -0.15 8.59 11.49
N GLY A 189 -0.90 8.40 10.39
CA GLY A 189 -0.52 7.48 9.32
C GLY A 189 0.71 7.91 8.51
N GLU A 190 0.86 9.21 8.27
CA GLU A 190 2.05 9.77 7.62
C GLU A 190 3.29 9.63 8.53
N THR A 191 3.11 9.91 9.82
CA THR A 191 4.17 9.76 10.82
C THR A 191 4.59 8.31 10.98
N GLU A 192 3.64 7.36 10.99
CA GLU A 192 3.92 5.91 10.96
C GLU A 192 4.81 5.55 9.77
N THR A 193 4.44 5.99 8.57
CA THR A 193 5.18 5.69 7.34
C THR A 193 6.61 6.23 7.41
N ARG A 194 6.76 7.49 7.85
CA ARG A 194 8.06 8.14 8.06
C ARG A 194 8.93 7.43 9.10
N LEU A 195 8.33 6.91 10.17
CA LEU A 195 9.06 6.18 11.21
C LEU A 195 9.44 4.77 10.75
N LEU A 196 8.57 4.09 9.99
CA LEU A 196 8.87 2.81 9.37
C LEU A 196 10.06 2.91 8.41
N GLU A 197 10.16 3.96 7.60
CA GLU A 197 11.33 4.21 6.75
C GLU A 197 12.64 4.37 7.55
N LYS A 198 12.57 4.95 8.75
CA LYS A 198 13.76 5.04 9.63
C LYS A 198 14.12 3.71 10.30
N LEU A 199 13.16 2.80 10.39
CA LEU A 199 13.31 1.44 10.90
C LEU A 199 13.65 0.42 9.79
N SER A 200 13.67 0.84 8.51
CA SER A 200 13.82 -0.05 7.34
C SER A 200 15.19 -0.70 7.18
N GLY A 201 16.09 -0.57 8.16
CA GLY A 201 17.36 -1.29 8.24
C GLY A 201 17.28 -2.67 8.90
N LEU A 202 16.10 -3.04 9.41
CA LEU A 202 15.83 -4.35 10.01
C LEU A 202 15.46 -5.36 8.92
N GLU A 203 15.97 -6.60 9.01
CA GLU A 203 15.64 -7.66 8.05
C GLU A 203 14.13 -7.96 8.04
N GLY A 204 13.57 -8.27 6.85
CA GLY A 204 12.16 -8.64 6.69
C GLY A 204 11.21 -7.43 6.57
N LEU A 205 10.03 -7.53 7.20
CA LEU A 205 8.98 -6.50 7.16
C LEU A 205 9.13 -5.42 8.24
N GLY A 206 10.25 -5.43 9.00
CA GLY A 206 10.49 -4.51 10.11
C GLY A 206 9.58 -4.75 11.31
N VAL A 207 9.43 -3.73 12.17
CA VAL A 207 8.59 -3.77 13.38
C VAL A 207 7.21 -3.18 13.08
N PRO A 208 6.09 -3.83 13.47
CA PRO A 208 4.79 -3.21 13.38
C PRO A 208 4.69 -2.09 14.43
N ILE A 209 4.63 -0.85 13.95
CA ILE A 209 4.44 0.34 14.80
C ILE A 209 3.06 0.95 14.57
N CYS A 210 2.48 1.49 15.63
CA CYS A 210 1.28 2.32 15.58
C CYS A 210 1.56 3.65 16.28
N VAL A 211 1.42 4.75 15.57
CA VAL A 211 1.60 6.09 16.16
C VAL A 211 0.26 6.55 16.73
N ILE A 212 0.30 7.03 17.97
CA ILE A 212 -0.80 7.67 18.68
C ILE A 212 -0.40 9.13 18.94
N ALA A 213 -1.16 10.06 18.40
CA ALA A 213 -1.04 11.48 18.74
C ALA A 213 -1.43 11.68 20.22
N LYS A 214 -0.59 12.36 21.00
CA LYS A 214 -0.88 12.73 22.41
C LYS A 214 -2.18 13.54 22.51
N GLU A 215 -2.54 14.28 21.45
CA GLU A 215 -3.81 15.00 21.28
C GLU A 215 -5.04 14.12 21.54
N ARG A 216 -5.01 12.85 21.14
CA ARG A 216 -6.12 11.91 21.40
C ARG A 216 -6.43 11.75 22.89
N LEU A 217 -5.43 11.95 23.75
CA LEU A 217 -5.52 11.73 25.19
C LEU A 217 -5.88 13.01 25.95
N TYR A 218 -5.30 14.17 25.59
CA TYR A 218 -5.52 15.41 26.35
C TYR A 218 -6.76 16.20 25.92
N ASP A 219 -7.19 16.17 24.64
CA ASP A 219 -8.43 16.86 24.21
C ASP A 219 -9.68 16.32 24.90
N LYS A 220 -9.54 15.13 25.50
CA LYS A 220 -10.57 14.40 26.22
C LYS A 220 -10.18 14.15 27.68
N ALA A 221 -9.20 14.89 28.21
CA ALA A 221 -8.71 14.72 29.58
C ALA A 221 -9.84 14.84 30.62
N ASP A 222 -10.79 15.75 30.38
CA ASP A 222 -11.94 15.98 31.26
C ASP A 222 -13.15 15.09 30.93
N ASP A 223 -13.07 14.27 29.87
CA ASP A 223 -14.11 13.33 29.43
C ASP A 223 -13.60 11.87 29.48
N PRO A 224 -13.84 11.15 30.60
CA PRO A 224 -13.42 9.77 30.75
C PRO A 224 -13.92 8.84 29.64
N VAL A 225 -15.12 9.08 29.12
CA VAL A 225 -15.70 8.28 28.01
C VAL A 225 -14.93 8.54 26.72
N GLY A 226 -14.57 9.80 26.51
CA GLY A 226 -13.77 10.24 25.40
C GLY A 226 -12.37 9.62 25.37
N MET A 227 -11.68 9.59 26.51
CA MET A 227 -10.35 8.98 26.64
C MET A 227 -10.38 7.46 26.42
N GLU A 228 -11.38 6.76 26.96
CA GLU A 228 -11.57 5.34 26.68
C GLU A 228 -11.76 5.08 25.19
N GLU A 229 -12.54 5.90 24.49
CA GLU A 229 -12.74 5.74 23.05
C GLU A 229 -11.46 5.97 22.25
N ALA A 230 -10.66 6.97 22.64
CA ALA A 230 -9.34 7.21 22.04
C ALA A 230 -8.43 5.99 22.18
N LEU A 231 -8.34 5.40 23.38
CA LEU A 231 -7.53 4.20 23.62
C LEU A 231 -8.06 2.99 22.84
N ARG A 232 -9.38 2.79 22.75
CA ARG A 232 -9.97 1.72 21.92
C ARG A 232 -9.62 1.86 20.44
N ILE A 233 -9.70 3.07 19.90
CA ILE A 233 -9.33 3.35 18.51
C ILE A 233 -7.85 3.04 18.29
N SER A 234 -6.98 3.49 19.19
CA SER A 234 -5.55 3.21 19.14
C SER A 234 -5.25 1.71 19.15
N ILE A 235 -5.85 0.96 20.08
CA ILE A 235 -5.71 -0.50 20.17
C ILE A 235 -6.19 -1.17 18.89
N LYS A 236 -7.31 -0.73 18.32
CA LYS A 236 -7.78 -1.25 17.03
C LYS A 236 -6.77 -0.99 15.92
N ARG A 237 -6.24 0.22 15.80
CA ARG A 237 -5.24 0.58 14.77
C ARG A 237 -4.01 -0.32 14.89
N ALA A 238 -3.51 -0.52 16.10
CA ALA A 238 -2.37 -1.39 16.34
C ALA A 238 -2.70 -2.87 16.09
N GLY A 239 -3.89 -3.35 16.45
CA GLY A 239 -4.33 -4.71 16.18
C GLY A 239 -4.49 -5.00 14.68
N LEU A 240 -4.92 -4.02 13.88
CA LEU A 240 -4.91 -4.11 12.42
C LEU A 240 -3.47 -4.26 11.90
N ARG A 241 -2.53 -3.41 12.35
CA ARG A 241 -1.12 -3.45 11.94
C ARG A 241 -0.44 -4.76 12.34
N ARG A 242 -0.60 -5.18 13.59
CA ARG A 242 -0.07 -6.44 14.13
C ARG A 242 -0.55 -7.63 13.30
N SER A 243 -1.86 -7.75 13.10
CA SER A 243 -2.43 -8.90 12.37
C SER A 243 -1.97 -8.94 10.92
N LEU A 244 -1.88 -7.78 10.25
CA LEU A 244 -1.34 -7.72 8.89
C LEU A 244 0.14 -8.10 8.86
N HIS A 245 0.95 -7.58 9.78
CA HIS A 245 2.37 -7.90 9.87
C HIS A 245 2.62 -9.39 10.13
N GLU A 246 1.94 -9.98 11.11
CA GLU A 246 2.00 -11.41 11.45
C GLU A 246 1.68 -12.28 10.23
N VAL A 247 0.58 -11.98 9.54
CA VAL A 247 0.16 -12.71 8.34
C VAL A 247 1.16 -12.52 7.20
N LEU A 248 1.55 -11.29 6.88
CA LEU A 248 2.46 -11.00 5.75
C LEU A 248 3.84 -11.63 5.95
N ASN A 249 4.37 -11.60 7.17
CA ASN A 249 5.64 -12.25 7.50
C ASN A 249 5.55 -13.78 7.35
N GLY A 250 4.44 -14.38 7.79
CA GLY A 250 4.16 -15.79 7.60
C GLY A 250 4.00 -16.18 6.11
N VAL A 251 3.30 -15.35 5.33
CA VAL A 251 3.12 -15.53 3.89
C VAL A 251 4.46 -15.48 3.16
N GLN A 252 5.31 -14.48 3.43
CA GLN A 252 6.60 -14.33 2.75
C GLN A 252 7.44 -15.60 2.85
N ASN A 253 7.58 -16.12 4.06
CA ASN A 253 8.31 -17.36 4.33
C ASN A 253 7.67 -18.57 3.63
N THR A 254 6.35 -18.66 3.65
CA THR A 254 5.61 -19.76 3.00
C THR A 254 5.78 -19.74 1.49
N MET A 255 5.70 -18.54 0.88
CA MET A 255 5.83 -18.37 -0.56
C MET A 255 7.24 -18.69 -1.05
N HIS A 256 8.28 -18.25 -0.33
CA HIS A 256 9.67 -18.63 -0.65
C HIS A 256 9.85 -20.15 -0.65
N ARG A 257 9.35 -20.84 0.39
CA ARG A 257 9.40 -22.31 0.44
C ARG A 257 8.58 -22.97 -0.66
N ALA A 258 7.45 -22.38 -1.04
CA ALA A 258 6.59 -22.89 -2.12
C ALA A 258 7.27 -22.76 -3.49
N ILE A 259 7.96 -21.66 -3.77
CA ILE A 259 8.79 -21.47 -4.98
C ILE A 259 9.90 -22.52 -5.02
N ASP A 260 10.66 -22.66 -3.93
CA ASP A 260 11.72 -23.66 -3.82
C ASP A 260 11.21 -25.09 -4.03
N ALA A 261 10.04 -25.41 -3.47
CA ALA A 261 9.40 -26.70 -3.64
C ALA A 261 8.94 -26.92 -5.08
N ALA A 262 8.36 -25.91 -5.73
CA ALA A 262 7.96 -25.96 -7.14
C ALA A 262 9.18 -26.20 -8.05
N ALA A 263 10.25 -25.44 -7.84
CA ALA A 263 11.50 -25.57 -8.60
C ALA A 263 12.08 -26.98 -8.46
N ARG A 264 12.19 -27.51 -7.23
CA ARG A 264 12.67 -28.89 -7.01
C ARG A 264 11.77 -29.93 -7.68
N LYS A 265 10.44 -29.79 -7.58
CA LYS A 265 9.48 -30.70 -8.22
C LYS A 265 9.66 -30.71 -9.75
N LEU A 266 9.79 -29.54 -10.37
CA LEU A 266 9.98 -29.41 -11.82
C LEU A 266 11.30 -30.01 -12.29
N LEU A 267 12.40 -29.81 -11.56
CA LEU A 267 13.73 -30.33 -11.92
C LEU A 267 13.85 -31.86 -11.82
N VAL A 268 12.98 -32.53 -11.06
CA VAL A 268 12.97 -33.99 -10.93
C VAL A 268 12.19 -34.67 -12.07
N ILE A 269 11.36 -33.94 -12.82
CA ILE A 269 10.60 -34.49 -13.93
C ILE A 269 11.57 -34.86 -15.06
N PRO A 270 11.60 -36.13 -15.53
CA PRO A 270 12.42 -36.52 -16.67
C PRO A 270 12.06 -35.69 -17.91
N PRO A 271 13.05 -35.21 -18.69
CA PRO A 271 12.81 -34.39 -19.87
C PRO A 271 11.83 -35.02 -20.86
N GLU A 272 11.85 -36.34 -21.04
CA GLU A 272 10.95 -37.04 -21.97
C GLU A 272 9.47 -36.97 -21.53
N LYS A 273 9.22 -36.92 -20.22
CA LYS A 273 7.87 -36.71 -19.69
C LYS A 273 7.43 -35.27 -19.80
N LEU A 274 8.35 -34.33 -19.61
CA LEU A 274 8.07 -32.91 -19.78
C LEU A 274 7.73 -32.61 -21.26
N GLU A 275 8.48 -33.17 -22.20
CA GLU A 275 8.17 -33.08 -23.63
C GLU A 275 6.76 -33.60 -23.93
N SER A 276 6.50 -34.87 -23.61
CA SER A 276 5.27 -35.55 -24.03
C SER A 276 3.99 -35.12 -23.31
N GLN A 277 4.08 -34.60 -22.08
CA GLN A 277 2.91 -34.26 -21.25
C GLN A 277 2.70 -32.77 -21.07
N VAL A 278 3.71 -31.95 -21.34
CA VAL A 278 3.69 -30.51 -21.07
C VAL A 278 3.94 -29.72 -22.34
N PHE A 279 5.09 -29.90 -23.00
CA PHE A 279 5.43 -29.11 -24.18
C PHE A 279 4.59 -29.49 -25.40
N ASP A 280 4.41 -30.78 -25.70
CA ASP A 280 3.60 -31.24 -26.83
C ASP A 280 2.13 -30.76 -26.74
N PRO A 281 1.42 -30.91 -25.61
CA PRO A 281 0.06 -30.36 -25.49
C PRO A 281 0.03 -28.83 -25.53
N GLY A 282 0.95 -28.15 -24.83
CA GLY A 282 1.03 -26.68 -24.84
C GLY A 282 1.29 -26.12 -26.23
N TYR A 283 2.17 -26.77 -26.99
CA TYR A 283 2.41 -26.49 -28.39
C TYR A 283 1.11 -26.59 -29.18
N ARG A 284 0.38 -27.72 -29.12
CA ARG A 284 -0.90 -27.88 -29.85
C ARG A 284 -1.95 -26.84 -29.49
N GLU A 285 -1.93 -26.35 -28.24
CA GLU A 285 -2.83 -25.28 -27.76
C GLU A 285 -2.36 -23.87 -28.14
N GLY A 286 -1.13 -23.72 -28.66
CA GLY A 286 -0.54 -22.43 -29.03
C GLY A 286 -0.05 -21.62 -27.84
N LEU A 287 0.35 -22.29 -26.76
CA LEU A 287 0.92 -21.69 -25.56
C LEU A 287 2.45 -21.63 -25.68
N SER A 288 3.07 -20.69 -24.96
CA SER A 288 4.53 -20.68 -24.80
C SER A 288 5.01 -21.94 -24.08
N GLU A 289 6.20 -22.41 -24.42
CA GLU A 289 6.87 -23.53 -23.77
C GLU A 289 6.99 -23.28 -22.26
N LEU A 290 7.31 -22.06 -21.84
CA LEU A 290 7.45 -21.70 -20.43
C LEU A 290 6.13 -21.41 -19.72
N HIS A 291 5.01 -21.28 -20.44
CA HIS A 291 3.71 -21.05 -19.83
C HIS A 291 3.28 -22.20 -18.91
N VAL A 292 3.70 -23.43 -19.19
CA VAL A 292 3.39 -24.56 -18.29
C VAL A 292 4.26 -24.53 -17.04
N VAL A 293 5.52 -24.08 -17.16
CA VAL A 293 6.39 -23.83 -15.99
C VAL A 293 5.76 -22.76 -15.10
N GLU A 294 5.33 -21.65 -15.69
CA GLU A 294 4.60 -20.58 -15.02
C GLU A 294 3.34 -21.12 -14.32
N ARG A 295 2.47 -21.85 -15.04
CA ARG A 295 1.27 -22.46 -14.47
C ARG A 295 1.58 -23.41 -13.32
N ALA A 296 2.64 -24.22 -13.42
CA ALA A 296 3.03 -25.15 -12.36
C ALA A 296 3.51 -24.39 -11.10
N VAL A 297 4.31 -23.34 -11.29
CA VAL A 297 4.74 -22.45 -10.19
C VAL A 297 3.53 -21.77 -9.56
N THR A 298 2.67 -21.14 -10.35
CA THR A 298 1.46 -20.46 -9.86
C THR A 298 0.47 -21.42 -9.19
N ALA A 299 0.33 -22.65 -9.70
CA ALA A 299 -0.49 -23.68 -9.07
C ALA A 299 0.07 -24.11 -7.70
N CYS A 300 1.38 -24.32 -7.60
CA CYS A 300 2.05 -24.67 -6.35
C CYS A 300 1.96 -23.51 -5.34
N LEU A 301 2.18 -22.27 -5.78
CA LEU A 301 1.98 -21.07 -4.97
C LEU A 301 0.53 -20.95 -4.51
N GLY A 302 -0.44 -21.15 -5.39
CA GLY A 302 -1.87 -21.09 -5.08
C GLY A 302 -2.32 -22.18 -4.10
N GLU A 303 -1.80 -23.40 -4.24
CA GLU A 303 -2.02 -24.49 -3.28
C GLU A 303 -1.49 -24.11 -1.89
N LYS A 304 -0.21 -23.73 -1.79
CA LYS A 304 0.43 -23.37 -0.52
C LYS A 304 -0.12 -22.11 0.11
N SER A 305 -0.55 -21.14 -0.70
CA SER A 305 -1.30 -19.97 -0.24
C SER A 305 -2.58 -20.39 0.48
N ARG A 306 -3.40 -21.23 -0.17
CA ARG A 306 -4.68 -21.67 0.40
C ARG A 306 -4.49 -22.51 1.65
N GLU A 307 -3.52 -23.41 1.68
CA GLU A 307 -3.15 -24.14 2.90
C GLU A 307 -2.76 -23.18 4.03
N PHE A 308 -1.91 -22.19 3.76
CA PHE A 308 -1.52 -21.20 4.76
C PHE A 308 -2.71 -20.39 5.28
N PHE A 309 -3.56 -19.87 4.40
CA PHE A 309 -4.72 -19.07 4.83
C PHE A 309 -5.86 -19.91 5.43
N GLY A 310 -5.91 -21.22 5.15
CA GLY A 310 -6.98 -22.12 5.57
C GLY A 310 -6.68 -22.95 6.82
N ASP A 311 -5.41 -23.27 7.08
CA ASP A 311 -5.02 -24.22 8.13
C ASP A 311 -3.98 -23.66 9.12
N ASN A 312 -3.45 -22.45 8.92
CA ASN A 312 -2.44 -21.88 9.81
C ASN A 312 -3.08 -21.23 11.06
N ASP A 313 -2.71 -21.71 12.25
CA ASP A 313 -3.23 -21.22 13.53
C ASP A 313 -2.99 -19.71 13.73
N GLN A 314 -1.81 -19.19 13.37
CA GLN A 314 -1.49 -17.77 13.50
C GLN A 314 -2.36 -16.90 12.60
N VAL A 315 -2.69 -17.37 11.39
CA VAL A 315 -3.64 -16.69 10.49
C VAL A 315 -5.05 -16.72 11.06
N HIS A 316 -5.46 -17.84 11.65
CA HIS A 316 -6.76 -17.94 12.32
C HIS A 316 -6.87 -17.01 13.52
N GLU A 317 -5.84 -16.92 14.36
CA GLU A 317 -5.76 -15.97 15.47
C GLU A 317 -5.83 -14.53 14.97
N SER A 318 -5.04 -14.18 13.96
CA SER A 318 -5.09 -12.86 13.31
C SER A 318 -6.47 -12.56 12.74
N THR A 319 -7.10 -13.52 12.07
CA THR A 319 -8.45 -13.37 11.50
C THR A 319 -9.50 -13.17 12.58
N LYS A 320 -9.41 -13.91 13.67
CA LYS A 320 -10.28 -13.76 14.84
C LYS A 320 -10.12 -12.37 15.45
N ARG A 321 -8.88 -11.95 15.71
CA ARG A 321 -8.54 -10.60 16.20
C ARG A 321 -9.16 -9.51 15.32
N LEU A 322 -8.97 -9.59 14.00
CA LEU A 322 -9.54 -8.62 13.05
C LEU A 322 -11.07 -8.57 13.08
N ARG A 323 -11.73 -9.72 13.25
CA ARG A 323 -13.20 -9.81 13.36
C ARG A 323 -13.70 -9.19 14.66
N ASP A 324 -13.03 -9.48 15.77
CA ASP A 324 -13.42 -8.97 17.09
C ASP A 324 -13.20 -7.45 17.18
N LEU A 325 -12.09 -6.94 16.63
CA LEU A 325 -11.80 -5.50 16.52
C LEU A 325 -12.77 -4.74 15.62
N ARG A 326 -13.54 -5.41 14.76
CA ARG A 326 -14.54 -4.75 13.90
C ARG A 326 -15.62 -4.02 14.72
N ALA A 327 -15.86 -4.45 15.95
CA ALA A 327 -16.83 -3.82 16.85
C ALA A 327 -16.46 -2.38 17.26
N ILE A 328 -15.17 -2.02 17.22
CA ILE A 328 -14.70 -0.66 17.47
C ILE A 328 -14.79 0.11 16.16
N SER A 329 -15.44 1.26 16.14
CA SER A 329 -15.56 2.08 14.92
C SER A 329 -14.33 2.97 14.75
N ILE A 330 -13.83 3.10 13.53
CA ILE A 330 -12.86 4.14 13.18
C ILE A 330 -13.58 5.02 12.18
N GLU A 331 -13.62 6.32 12.45
CA GLU A 331 -14.23 7.26 11.52
C GLU A 331 -13.45 7.24 10.20
N PRO A 332 -14.13 7.05 9.06
CA PRO A 332 -13.47 7.16 7.78
C PRO A 332 -12.98 8.60 7.62
N GLN A 333 -11.70 8.77 7.28
CA GLN A 333 -11.20 10.06 6.86
C GLN A 333 -11.67 10.32 5.43
N ASP A 334 -12.15 11.54 5.16
CA ASP A 334 -12.40 12.03 3.81
C ASP A 334 -11.06 12.32 3.13
N SER A 335 -10.33 11.26 2.77
CA SER A 335 -9.07 11.31 2.03
C SER A 335 -9.21 10.70 0.64
N GLU A 336 -8.29 11.07 -0.26
CA GLU A 336 -8.18 10.39 -1.54
C GLU A 336 -7.85 8.89 -1.31
N PRO A 337 -8.32 7.98 -2.20
CA PRO A 337 -8.00 6.57 -2.09
C PRO A 337 -6.49 6.35 -2.01
N ASP A 338 -6.07 5.49 -1.08
CA ASP A 338 -4.67 5.12 -0.94
C ASP A 338 -4.10 4.58 -2.28
N PRO A 339 -2.93 5.07 -2.73
CA PRO A 339 -2.37 4.70 -4.03
C PRO A 339 -2.03 3.21 -4.09
N HIS A 340 -1.54 2.61 -3.00
CA HIS A 340 -1.20 1.18 -2.97
C HIS A 340 -2.44 0.30 -3.01
N LEU A 341 -3.50 0.65 -2.29
CA LEU A 341 -4.79 -0.06 -2.40
C LEU A 341 -5.36 0.04 -3.81
N SER A 342 -5.21 1.19 -4.45
CA SER A 342 -5.64 1.41 -5.84
C SER A 342 -4.79 0.58 -6.82
N GLU A 343 -3.48 0.48 -6.60
CA GLU A 343 -2.56 -0.36 -7.37
C GLU A 343 -2.88 -1.84 -7.21
N PHE A 344 -3.09 -2.34 -5.98
CA PHE A 344 -3.45 -3.74 -5.75
C PHE A 344 -4.76 -4.11 -6.45
N ARG A 345 -5.77 -3.24 -6.33
CA ARG A 345 -7.04 -3.44 -7.03
C ARG A 345 -6.88 -3.40 -8.55
N THR A 346 -5.98 -2.56 -9.06
CA THR A 346 -5.69 -2.51 -10.49
C THR A 346 -5.00 -3.80 -10.94
N ALA A 347 -3.98 -4.25 -10.21
CA ALA A 347 -3.24 -5.47 -10.51
C ALA A 347 -4.09 -6.76 -10.40
N GLU A 348 -5.12 -6.77 -9.54
CA GLU A 348 -6.07 -7.88 -9.45
C GLU A 348 -6.89 -8.07 -10.74
N VAL A 349 -7.14 -6.98 -11.47
CA VAL A 349 -8.12 -6.96 -12.56
C VAL A 349 -7.48 -6.68 -13.93
N TRP A 350 -6.30 -6.08 -13.95
CA TRP A 350 -5.69 -5.53 -15.16
C TRP A 350 -4.21 -5.86 -15.27
N GLU A 351 -3.82 -6.35 -16.44
CA GLU A 351 -2.41 -6.50 -16.82
C GLU A 351 -1.93 -5.26 -17.58
N SER A 352 -0.69 -4.82 -17.30
CA SER A 352 -0.16 -3.61 -17.94
C SER A 352 0.05 -3.82 -19.44
N ARG A 353 -0.19 -2.77 -20.24
CA ARG A 353 0.04 -2.81 -21.69
C ARG A 353 1.50 -3.14 -22.01
N GLU A 354 2.43 -2.69 -21.17
CA GLU A 354 3.85 -2.96 -21.33
C GLU A 354 4.16 -4.45 -21.20
N LEU A 355 3.48 -5.15 -20.28
CA LEU A 355 3.68 -6.58 -20.07
C LEU A 355 3.09 -7.39 -21.23
N VAL A 356 1.82 -7.14 -21.56
CA VAL A 356 1.10 -7.84 -22.64
C VAL A 356 1.81 -7.66 -23.99
N ASN A 357 2.12 -6.41 -24.36
CA ASN A 357 2.69 -6.13 -25.68
C ASN A 357 4.14 -6.59 -25.81
N ARG A 358 4.99 -6.42 -24.78
CA ARG A 358 6.39 -6.89 -24.85
C ARG A 358 6.49 -8.41 -24.92
N ALA A 359 5.54 -9.12 -24.31
CA ALA A 359 5.47 -10.57 -24.37
C ALA A 359 4.91 -11.08 -25.71
N LEU A 360 4.51 -10.19 -26.63
CA LEU A 360 3.94 -10.53 -27.95
C LEU A 360 2.77 -11.52 -27.82
N THR A 361 1.98 -11.39 -26.76
CA THR A 361 0.92 -12.36 -26.45
C THR A 361 -0.14 -12.35 -27.56
N PRO A 362 -0.61 -13.53 -28.01
CA PRO A 362 -1.77 -13.61 -28.88
C PRO A 362 -2.97 -12.88 -28.27
N ILE A 363 -3.76 -12.21 -29.13
CA ILE A 363 -4.96 -11.51 -28.65
C ILE A 363 -5.94 -12.48 -27.94
N ALA A 364 -6.49 -12.03 -26.82
CA ALA A 364 -7.35 -12.78 -25.94
C ALA A 364 -8.69 -12.06 -25.66
N CYS A 365 -9.66 -12.82 -25.16
CA CYS A 365 -10.94 -12.24 -24.75
C CYS A 365 -10.71 -11.40 -23.48
N GLY A 366 -11.15 -10.14 -23.51
CA GLY A 366 -10.92 -9.17 -22.44
C GLY A 366 -9.87 -8.12 -22.80
N ASP A 367 -9.07 -8.34 -23.85
CA ASP A 367 -8.08 -7.37 -24.30
C ASP A 367 -8.73 -6.03 -24.64
N VAL A 368 -8.06 -4.95 -24.26
CA VAL A 368 -8.54 -3.60 -24.52
C VAL A 368 -7.67 -2.89 -25.54
N PHE A 369 -8.34 -2.41 -26.57
CA PHE A 369 -7.75 -1.65 -27.67
C PHE A 369 -8.12 -0.19 -27.52
N GLU A 370 -7.17 0.70 -27.79
CA GLU A 370 -7.40 2.14 -27.84
C GLU A 370 -7.12 2.70 -29.24
N ALA A 371 -7.80 3.79 -29.58
CA ALA A 371 -7.47 4.54 -30.79
C ALA A 371 -6.08 5.17 -30.66
N ASP A 372 -5.18 4.90 -31.61
CA ASP A 372 -3.81 5.40 -31.58
C ASP A 372 -3.79 6.94 -31.68
N ARG A 373 -3.24 7.60 -30.65
CA ARG A 373 -3.20 9.07 -30.58
C ARG A 373 -2.09 9.68 -31.43
N GLU A 374 -1.15 8.86 -31.91
CA GLU A 374 -0.08 9.32 -32.79
C GLU A 374 -0.52 9.39 -34.25
N GLU A 375 -1.60 8.70 -34.61
CA GLU A 375 -2.18 8.73 -35.95
C GLU A 375 -3.11 9.94 -36.11
N GLU A 376 -2.94 10.70 -37.19
CA GLU A 376 -3.66 11.98 -37.39
C GLU A 376 -5.19 11.81 -37.41
N ALA A 377 -5.69 10.68 -37.93
CA ALA A 377 -7.11 10.35 -37.98
C ALA A 377 -7.73 10.13 -36.59
N THR A 378 -6.93 9.74 -35.60
CA THR A 378 -7.38 9.33 -34.26
C THR A 378 -6.73 10.12 -33.13
N LYS A 379 -5.91 11.12 -33.44
CA LYS A 379 -5.21 12.01 -32.50
C LYS A 379 -6.07 12.61 -31.40
N ASN A 380 -7.32 12.94 -31.73
CA ASN A 380 -8.29 13.52 -30.78
C ASN A 380 -9.25 12.48 -30.18
N SER A 381 -9.12 11.20 -30.55
CA SER A 381 -9.93 10.12 -30.02
C SER A 381 -9.35 9.60 -28.70
N ARG A 382 -10.24 9.35 -27.74
CA ARG A 382 -9.94 8.60 -26.50
C ARG A 382 -10.80 7.35 -26.40
N GLN A 383 -11.24 6.85 -27.56
CA GLN A 383 -12.13 5.71 -27.62
C GLN A 383 -11.35 4.44 -27.30
N MET A 384 -11.89 3.66 -26.37
CA MET A 384 -11.39 2.34 -26.02
C MET A 384 -12.44 1.29 -26.35
N PHE A 385 -11.99 0.07 -26.60
CA PHE A 385 -12.80 -1.06 -26.98
C PHE A 385 -12.33 -2.28 -26.21
N ILE A 386 -13.24 -3.12 -25.74
CA ILE A 386 -12.92 -4.43 -25.19
C ILE A 386 -13.23 -5.52 -26.22
N LEU A 387 -12.32 -6.47 -26.40
CA LEU A 387 -12.48 -7.61 -27.30
C LEU A 387 -13.26 -8.72 -26.59
N LEU A 388 -14.39 -9.10 -27.16
CA LEU A 388 -15.23 -10.19 -26.65
C LEU A 388 -15.35 -11.29 -27.72
N GLY A 389 -15.01 -12.51 -27.33
CA GLY A 389 -15.14 -13.72 -28.13
C GLY A 389 -15.11 -14.94 -27.22
N GLN A 390 -15.48 -16.12 -27.74
CA GLN A 390 -15.30 -17.35 -26.95
C GLN A 390 -13.81 -17.66 -26.87
N PRO A 391 -13.19 -17.78 -25.67
CA PRO A 391 -11.74 -17.89 -25.53
C PRO A 391 -11.12 -19.00 -26.40
N CYS A 392 -11.69 -20.21 -26.36
CA CYS A 392 -11.19 -21.35 -27.12
C CYS A 392 -11.27 -21.16 -28.65
N ASP A 393 -12.23 -20.36 -29.12
CA ASP A 393 -12.51 -20.19 -30.54
C ASP A 393 -11.61 -19.12 -31.17
N ILE A 394 -11.20 -18.15 -30.36
CA ILE A 394 -10.30 -17.08 -30.80
C ILE A 394 -8.83 -17.45 -30.58
N SER A 395 -8.44 -18.44 -29.78
CA SER A 395 -7.02 -18.78 -29.61
C SER A 395 -6.32 -19.23 -30.91
N LEU A 396 -5.06 -18.81 -31.10
CA LEU A 396 -4.21 -19.28 -32.21
C LEU A 396 -3.60 -20.64 -31.88
N ARG A 397 -3.85 -21.65 -32.70
CA ARG A 397 -3.24 -22.99 -32.58
C ARG A 397 -2.26 -23.25 -33.72
N PRO A 398 -1.08 -23.83 -33.49
CA PRO A 398 -0.09 -24.07 -34.54
C PRO A 398 -0.44 -25.25 -35.45
N GLU A 399 -1.30 -26.19 -35.03
CA GLU A 399 -1.78 -27.29 -35.86
C GLU A 399 -3.27 -27.15 -36.18
N GLY A 400 -3.66 -27.25 -37.47
CA GLY A 400 -5.05 -27.20 -37.94
C GLY A 400 -5.39 -25.99 -38.81
N LYS A 401 -6.69 -25.77 -39.07
CA LYS A 401 -7.17 -24.47 -39.56
C LYS A 401 -6.90 -23.46 -38.44
N SER A 402 -6.29 -22.32 -38.75
CA SER A 402 -6.23 -21.15 -37.85
C SER A 402 -7.61 -20.92 -37.19
N ARG A 403 -7.65 -20.46 -35.92
CA ARG A 403 -8.82 -20.08 -35.08
C ARG A 403 -10.20 -20.65 -35.52
N ASP A 404 -10.94 -21.27 -34.61
CA ASP A 404 -12.28 -21.77 -34.93
C ASP A 404 -13.25 -20.64 -35.35
N GLN A 405 -13.00 -19.40 -34.89
CA GLN A 405 -13.67 -18.18 -35.35
C GLN A 405 -12.66 -17.19 -35.96
N ASP A 406 -12.98 -16.57 -37.10
CA ASP A 406 -12.18 -15.50 -37.73
C ASP A 406 -12.65 -14.09 -37.31
N THR A 407 -13.78 -14.01 -36.59
CA THR A 407 -14.39 -12.75 -36.17
C THR A 407 -14.73 -12.75 -34.69
N ALA A 408 -14.59 -11.60 -34.04
CA ALA A 408 -15.03 -11.36 -32.66
C ALA A 408 -15.69 -9.98 -32.54
N PHE A 409 -16.09 -9.56 -31.33
CA PHE A 409 -16.72 -8.26 -31.12
C PHE A 409 -15.79 -7.29 -30.41
N LEU A 410 -15.58 -6.11 -30.99
CA LEU A 410 -15.07 -4.94 -30.28
C LEU A 410 -16.24 -4.16 -29.69
N VAL A 411 -16.33 -4.11 -28.37
CA VAL A 411 -17.37 -3.38 -27.66
C VAL A 411 -16.81 -2.06 -27.13
N PRO A 412 -17.34 -0.90 -27.55
CA PRO A 412 -16.85 0.39 -27.07
C PRO A 412 -17.05 0.55 -25.56
N LEU A 413 -16.03 1.08 -24.90
CA LEU A 413 -16.09 1.47 -23.49
C LEU A 413 -16.49 2.96 -23.40
N LYS A 414 -17.49 3.26 -22.56
CA LYS A 414 -17.95 4.63 -22.31
C LYS A 414 -17.76 5.02 -20.85
N LYS A 415 -17.08 6.14 -20.64
CA LYS A 415 -16.98 6.81 -19.33
C LYS A 415 -18.36 7.17 -18.83
N LYS A 416 -18.63 6.87 -17.57
CA LYS A 416 -19.89 7.22 -16.90
C LYS A 416 -19.57 7.73 -15.50
N THR A 417 -20.35 8.70 -15.05
CA THR A 417 -20.45 8.98 -13.61
C THR A 417 -21.08 7.79 -12.91
N SER A 418 -20.65 7.55 -11.66
CA SER A 418 -20.94 6.36 -10.86
C SER A 418 -22.40 5.92 -10.98
N PRO A 419 -22.67 4.60 -11.03
CA PRO A 419 -24.02 4.08 -11.15
C PRO A 419 -24.91 4.64 -10.01
N LYS A 420 -26.02 5.29 -10.37
CA LYS A 420 -27.07 5.57 -9.39
C LYS A 420 -27.73 4.22 -9.03
N PRO A 421 -27.89 3.90 -7.74
CA PRO A 421 -28.34 2.57 -7.29
C PRO A 421 -29.67 2.10 -7.94
N ASP A 422 -30.54 3.04 -8.33
CA ASP A 422 -31.85 2.72 -8.93
C ASP A 422 -31.86 2.54 -10.46
N LYS A 423 -30.72 2.60 -11.17
CA LYS A 423 -30.66 2.57 -12.66
C LYS A 423 -29.63 1.59 -13.24
N CYS A 424 -29.29 0.52 -12.52
CA CYS A 424 -28.24 -0.42 -12.94
C CYS A 424 -28.65 -1.42 -14.04
N ASP A 425 -29.93 -1.63 -14.34
CA ASP A 425 -30.37 -2.69 -15.27
C ASP A 425 -30.63 -2.18 -16.70
N ASN A 426 -29.61 -1.62 -17.36
CA ASN A 426 -29.65 -1.51 -18.82
C ASN A 426 -28.79 -2.60 -19.45
N PRO A 427 -29.37 -3.70 -19.95
CA PRO A 427 -28.58 -4.81 -20.54
C PRO A 427 -27.76 -4.37 -21.77
N LYS A 428 -28.08 -3.21 -22.35
CA LYS A 428 -27.35 -2.64 -23.49
C LYS A 428 -26.14 -1.79 -23.07
N MET A 429 -26.00 -1.49 -21.77
CA MET A 429 -24.91 -0.73 -21.18
C MET A 429 -24.58 -1.29 -19.81
N GLN A 430 -23.66 -2.25 -19.76
CA GLN A 430 -23.25 -2.90 -18.52
C GLN A 430 -21.98 -2.24 -18.00
N PHE A 431 -21.98 -1.85 -16.73
CA PHE A 431 -20.78 -1.35 -16.08
C PHE A 431 -19.75 -2.47 -15.94
N LEU A 432 -18.47 -2.13 -16.09
CA LEU A 432 -17.41 -3.01 -15.63
C LEU A 432 -17.50 -3.14 -14.11
N PRO A 433 -17.19 -4.32 -13.53
CA PRO A 433 -17.25 -4.53 -12.08
C PRO A 433 -16.12 -3.82 -11.31
N PHE A 434 -15.34 -2.97 -11.99
CA PHE A 434 -14.16 -2.30 -11.47
C PHE A 434 -13.98 -0.92 -12.09
N ILE A 435 -13.13 -0.12 -11.43
CA ILE A 435 -12.72 1.21 -11.87
C ILE A 435 -11.47 1.04 -12.72
N LEU A 436 -11.42 1.68 -13.89
CA LEU A 436 -10.28 1.65 -14.79
C LEU A 436 -9.78 3.08 -14.98
N PHE A 437 -8.49 3.31 -14.71
CA PHE A 437 -7.86 4.63 -14.74
C PHE A 437 -8.59 5.69 -13.89
N GLY A 438 -9.06 5.30 -12.69
CA GLY A 438 -9.80 6.19 -11.79
C GLY A 438 -11.24 6.51 -12.21
N GLU A 439 -11.74 5.90 -13.29
CA GLU A 439 -13.08 6.17 -13.82
C GLU A 439 -13.96 4.92 -13.90
N ASN A 440 -15.28 5.12 -13.86
CA ASN A 440 -16.24 4.06 -14.11
C ASN A 440 -16.51 3.94 -15.61
N TRP A 441 -16.39 2.71 -16.13
CA TRP A 441 -16.59 2.40 -17.54
C TRP A 441 -17.77 1.46 -17.72
N ALA A 442 -18.46 1.62 -18.84
CA ALA A 442 -19.53 0.72 -19.26
C ALA A 442 -19.33 0.23 -20.69
N CYS A 443 -19.56 -1.06 -20.91
CA CYS A 443 -19.61 -1.70 -22.22
C CYS A 443 -20.86 -1.28 -22.97
N ASP A 444 -20.71 -0.59 -24.10
CA ASP A 444 -21.84 -0.18 -24.95
C ASP A 444 -22.13 -1.22 -26.03
N PHE A 445 -22.84 -2.29 -25.62
CA PHE A 445 -23.23 -3.39 -26.51
C PHE A 445 -24.07 -2.96 -27.71
N ARG A 446 -24.66 -1.74 -27.71
CA ARG A 446 -25.39 -1.21 -28.88
C ARG A 446 -24.50 -0.89 -30.06
N ASN A 447 -23.24 -0.56 -29.77
CA ASN A 447 -22.24 -0.17 -30.75
C ASN A 447 -21.14 -1.23 -30.86
N ALA A 448 -21.43 -2.46 -30.39
CA ALA A 448 -20.55 -3.60 -30.58
C ALA A 448 -20.35 -3.84 -32.09
N THR A 449 -19.09 -3.97 -32.48
CA THR A 449 -18.67 -4.10 -33.87
C THR A 449 -18.02 -5.45 -34.07
N ALA A 450 -18.44 -6.20 -35.10
CA ALA A 450 -17.73 -7.40 -35.51
C ALA A 450 -16.40 -7.03 -36.20
N VAL A 451 -15.30 -7.56 -35.70
CA VAL A 451 -13.94 -7.33 -36.20
C VAL A 451 -13.33 -8.64 -36.68
N ARG A 452 -12.50 -8.58 -37.73
CA ARG A 452 -11.68 -9.72 -38.14
C ARG A 452 -10.46 -9.85 -37.24
N LEU A 453 -10.28 -11.03 -36.65
CA LEU A 453 -9.16 -11.34 -35.77
C LEU A 453 -7.83 -11.30 -36.52
N SER A 454 -7.84 -11.62 -37.82
CA SER A 454 -6.67 -11.49 -38.70
C SER A 454 -6.05 -10.11 -38.70
N ILE A 455 -6.85 -9.06 -38.49
CA ILE A 455 -6.37 -7.68 -38.41
C ILE A 455 -5.80 -7.42 -37.02
N LEU A 456 -6.52 -7.82 -35.97
CA LEU A 456 -6.07 -7.63 -34.59
C LEU A 456 -4.81 -8.44 -34.23
N ASP A 457 -4.56 -9.56 -34.92
CA ASP A 457 -3.33 -10.36 -34.81
C ASP A 457 -2.07 -9.49 -35.00
N LEU A 458 -2.15 -8.42 -35.79
CA LEU A 458 -1.04 -7.49 -36.02
C LEU A 458 -0.53 -6.84 -34.73
N ALA A 459 -1.41 -6.62 -33.74
CA ALA A 459 -0.99 -6.11 -32.43
C ALA A 459 -0.02 -7.08 -31.73
N SER A 460 -0.22 -8.39 -31.91
CA SER A 460 0.61 -9.42 -31.28
C SER A 460 1.96 -9.63 -31.96
N PHE A 461 2.20 -8.99 -33.11
CA PHE A 461 3.47 -9.08 -33.84
C PHE A 461 4.44 -7.96 -33.49
N ARG A 462 4.09 -7.07 -32.54
CA ARG A 462 4.88 -5.89 -32.20
C ARG A 462 4.91 -5.65 -30.71
N SER A 463 6.07 -5.24 -30.21
CA SER A 463 6.26 -4.90 -28.80
C SER A 463 5.55 -3.60 -28.39
N ASP A 464 5.10 -2.79 -29.36
CA ASP A 464 4.29 -1.59 -29.13
C ASP A 464 2.78 -1.85 -29.18
N GLY A 465 2.35 -3.08 -29.53
CA GLY A 465 0.95 -3.50 -29.58
C GLY A 465 0.11 -2.84 -30.67
N ARG A 466 0.72 -2.14 -31.65
CA ARG A 466 -0.04 -1.41 -32.67
C ARG A 466 -0.56 -2.33 -33.76
N VAL A 467 -1.81 -2.12 -34.14
CA VAL A 467 -2.46 -2.80 -35.26
C VAL A 467 -2.06 -2.14 -36.59
N ARG A 468 -0.80 -2.32 -37.03
CA ARG A 468 -0.31 -1.82 -38.33
C ARG A 468 0.87 -2.62 -38.86
N VAL A 469 1.19 -2.43 -40.13
CA VAL A 469 2.41 -2.93 -40.77
C VAL A 469 3.18 -1.72 -41.29
N ASP A 470 4.44 -1.60 -40.86
CA ASP A 470 5.34 -0.54 -41.29
C ASP A 470 6.29 -1.05 -42.39
N ASP A 471 6.94 -0.15 -43.11
CA ASP A 471 7.97 -0.53 -44.09
C ASP A 471 9.16 -1.17 -43.36
N GLY A 472 9.71 -2.25 -43.92
CA GLY A 472 10.76 -3.04 -43.29
C GLY A 472 10.33 -3.83 -42.03
N HIS A 473 9.03 -4.04 -41.82
CA HIS A 473 8.55 -4.85 -40.68
C HIS A 473 8.90 -6.33 -40.85
N GLU A 474 9.87 -6.79 -40.07
CA GLU A 474 10.28 -8.20 -39.98
C GLU A 474 9.60 -8.91 -38.80
N PRO A 475 9.30 -10.22 -38.92
CA PRO A 475 8.71 -10.98 -37.82
C PRO A 475 9.67 -11.03 -36.63
N PRO A 476 9.22 -10.69 -35.40
CA PRO A 476 10.04 -10.86 -34.20
C PRO A 476 10.49 -12.32 -34.03
N GLY A 477 11.69 -12.51 -33.49
CA GLY A 477 12.25 -13.86 -33.28
C GLY A 477 11.48 -14.65 -32.21
N GLU A 478 10.85 -13.94 -31.28
CA GLU A 478 10.16 -14.45 -30.10
C GLU A 478 8.70 -14.86 -30.36
N LEU A 479 8.19 -14.74 -31.60
CA LEU A 479 6.82 -15.14 -31.91
C LEU A 479 6.57 -16.63 -31.60
N LEU A 480 5.36 -16.93 -31.14
CA LEU A 480 4.92 -18.32 -30.99
C LEU A 480 4.76 -18.97 -32.37
N GLU A 481 4.92 -20.30 -32.45
CA GLU A 481 4.85 -21.02 -33.73
C GLU A 481 3.49 -20.84 -34.44
N GLY A 482 2.39 -20.69 -33.69
CA GLY A 482 1.08 -20.33 -34.25
C GLY A 482 1.09 -18.95 -34.93
N GLN A 483 1.74 -17.96 -34.32
CA GLN A 483 1.89 -16.61 -34.85
C GLN A 483 2.82 -16.58 -36.07
N LYS A 484 3.96 -17.29 -36.02
CA LYS A 484 4.90 -17.40 -37.15
C LYS A 484 4.22 -17.95 -38.41
N LYS A 485 3.41 -19.01 -38.27
CA LYS A 485 2.70 -19.64 -39.40
C LYS A 485 1.70 -18.72 -40.09
N ILE A 486 1.11 -17.77 -39.35
CA ILE A 486 0.13 -16.84 -39.91
C ILE A 486 0.74 -15.48 -40.30
N TYR A 487 1.94 -15.16 -39.82
CA TYR A 487 2.55 -13.83 -39.98
C TYR A 487 2.53 -13.35 -41.43
N GLU A 488 3.07 -14.14 -42.37
CA GLU A 488 3.11 -13.78 -43.79
C GLU A 488 1.70 -13.61 -44.36
N ALA A 489 0.77 -14.50 -44.02
CA ALA A 489 -0.62 -14.41 -44.48
C ALA A 489 -1.35 -13.16 -43.95
N ARG A 490 -0.97 -12.64 -42.77
CA ARG A 490 -1.55 -11.43 -42.17
C ARG A 490 -0.90 -10.14 -42.69
N THR A 491 0.37 -10.16 -43.05
CA THR A 491 1.12 -8.97 -43.46
C THR A 491 1.20 -8.80 -44.98
N ALA A 492 1.14 -9.88 -45.78
CA ALA A 492 1.38 -9.85 -47.22
C ALA A 492 0.48 -8.88 -48.01
N ALA A 493 -0.81 -8.81 -47.70
CA ALA A 493 -1.72 -7.89 -48.38
C ALA A 493 -1.33 -6.43 -48.16
N VAL A 494 -0.90 -6.09 -46.94
CA VAL A 494 -0.45 -4.74 -46.58
C VAL A 494 0.91 -4.45 -47.19
N SER A 495 1.88 -5.36 -47.04
CA SER A 495 3.22 -5.21 -47.62
C SER A 495 3.18 -5.04 -49.14
N LYS A 496 2.31 -5.79 -49.82
CA LYS A 496 2.09 -5.63 -51.26
C LYS A 496 1.49 -4.26 -51.61
N ALA A 497 0.49 -3.81 -50.85
CA ALA A 497 -0.11 -2.50 -51.04
C ALA A 497 0.90 -1.36 -50.81
N MET A 498 1.89 -1.54 -49.93
CA MET A 498 2.96 -0.58 -49.68
C MET A 498 4.05 -0.59 -50.77
N ALA A 499 4.38 -1.76 -51.32
CA ALA A 499 5.35 -1.90 -52.41
C ALA A 499 4.82 -1.37 -53.76
N ASP A 500 3.50 -1.42 -53.96
CA ASP A 500 2.83 -0.84 -55.11
C ASP A 500 2.74 0.70 -54.95
N ASP A 501 3.87 1.40 -55.16
CA ASP A 501 4.16 2.85 -55.02
C ASP A 501 3.24 3.82 -55.80
N SER A 502 2.16 3.29 -56.36
CA SER A 502 1.07 4.04 -56.98
C SER A 502 0.17 4.63 -55.90
N SER A 503 0.30 5.93 -55.65
CA SER A 503 -0.59 6.71 -54.78
C SER A 503 -2.04 6.23 -54.95
N PRO A 504 -2.74 5.83 -53.87
CA PRO A 504 -4.13 5.44 -53.98
C PRO A 504 -4.92 6.68 -54.40
N GLY A 505 -5.22 6.80 -55.69
CA GLY A 505 -6.29 7.66 -56.15
C GLY A 505 -7.57 7.26 -55.41
N ASN A 506 -8.42 8.22 -55.10
CA ASN A 506 -9.62 8.07 -54.25
C ASN A 506 -10.60 6.94 -54.67
N ASP A 507 -10.39 6.28 -55.81
CA ASP A 507 -11.27 5.26 -56.41
C ASP A 507 -10.70 3.83 -56.46
N LYS A 508 -9.54 3.53 -55.87
CA LYS A 508 -9.08 2.11 -55.79
C LYS A 508 -9.88 1.36 -54.72
N GLU A 509 -10.56 0.29 -55.11
CA GLU A 509 -11.19 -0.68 -54.20
C GLU A 509 -10.16 -1.17 -53.18
N ILE A 510 -10.35 -0.80 -51.91
CA ILE A 510 -9.55 -1.32 -50.80
C ILE A 510 -9.84 -2.82 -50.71
N ALA A 511 -8.78 -3.64 -50.71
CA ALA A 511 -8.93 -5.07 -50.53
C ALA A 511 -9.77 -5.36 -49.27
N VAL A 512 -10.82 -6.17 -49.41
CA VAL A 512 -11.76 -6.51 -48.32
C VAL A 512 -11.04 -7.07 -47.08
N GLU A 513 -9.85 -7.63 -47.28
CA GLU A 513 -8.95 -8.16 -46.26
C GLU A 513 -8.35 -7.08 -45.34
N LEU A 514 -8.37 -5.81 -45.74
CA LEU A 514 -7.80 -4.67 -45.01
C LEU A 514 -8.86 -3.76 -44.36
N LEU A 515 -10.14 -4.13 -44.47
CA LEU A 515 -11.24 -3.34 -43.94
C LEU A 515 -11.63 -3.81 -42.53
N LEU A 516 -11.40 -2.96 -41.54
CA LEU A 516 -12.09 -3.03 -40.26
C LEU A 516 -13.55 -2.60 -40.49
N THR A 517 -14.47 -3.56 -40.56
CA THR A 517 -15.90 -3.26 -40.71
C THR A 517 -16.49 -2.74 -39.40
N PHE A 518 -16.48 -1.42 -39.19
CA PHE A 518 -17.22 -0.78 -38.11
C PHE A 518 -18.70 -0.58 -38.48
N SER A 519 -19.63 -1.10 -37.67
CA SER A 519 -21.04 -0.79 -37.84
C SER A 519 -21.35 0.59 -37.26
N ALA A 520 -21.53 1.56 -38.16
CA ALA A 520 -22.02 2.93 -37.98
C ALA A 520 -20.98 4.07 -37.76
N SER A 521 -20.98 5.00 -38.73
CA SER A 521 -20.42 6.36 -38.81
C SER A 521 -18.92 6.64 -38.58
N ALA A 522 -18.10 5.68 -38.17
CA ALA A 522 -16.65 5.87 -38.09
C ALA A 522 -15.93 4.67 -38.71
N ALA A 523 -15.82 4.66 -40.03
CA ALA A 523 -14.91 3.75 -40.72
C ALA A 523 -13.48 4.25 -40.49
N SER A 524 -12.80 3.75 -39.46
CA SER A 524 -11.35 3.92 -39.34
C SER A 524 -10.69 3.08 -40.42
N ARG A 525 -10.11 3.73 -41.44
CA ARG A 525 -9.29 3.09 -42.46
C ARG A 525 -7.97 2.66 -41.82
N VAL A 526 -7.48 1.47 -42.13
CA VAL A 526 -6.07 1.13 -41.89
C VAL A 526 -5.26 2.01 -42.84
N TYR A 527 -4.62 3.05 -42.34
CA TYR A 527 -3.74 3.89 -43.14
C TYR A 527 -2.38 3.21 -43.24
N THR A 528 -2.04 2.69 -44.41
CA THR A 528 -0.63 2.45 -44.79
C THR A 528 0.01 3.82 -44.98
N ASN A 529 0.84 4.24 -44.03
CA ASN A 529 1.48 5.54 -44.06
C ASN A 529 2.65 5.51 -45.06
N LEU A 530 2.38 5.75 -46.34
CA LEU A 530 3.41 6.06 -47.34
C LEU A 530 3.65 7.57 -47.32
N SER A 531 4.62 8.03 -46.53
CA SER A 531 5.13 9.39 -46.68
C SER A 531 6.66 9.44 -46.67
N SER A 532 7.25 9.30 -47.85
CA SER A 532 8.49 9.99 -48.17
C SER A 532 8.17 11.45 -48.55
N SER A 533 8.64 12.38 -47.74
CA SER A 533 9.15 13.71 -48.15
C SER A 533 8.68 14.29 -49.50
N ARG A 534 7.67 15.17 -49.45
CA ARG A 534 7.57 16.47 -50.18
C ARG A 534 6.11 16.92 -50.27
N GLN A 535 5.69 17.85 -49.43
CA GLN A 535 4.50 18.67 -49.71
C GLN A 535 4.92 19.94 -50.45
N ARG A 536 4.65 19.97 -51.76
CA ARG A 536 4.38 21.22 -52.48
C ARG A 536 2.91 21.57 -52.29
N SER A 537 2.69 22.79 -51.81
CA SER A 537 1.41 23.48 -51.75
C SER A 537 0.68 23.48 -53.10
N ILE A 538 -0.61 23.14 -53.10
CA ILE A 538 -1.57 23.68 -54.06
C ILE A 538 -2.86 24.06 -53.32
N LYS A 539 -3.10 25.37 -53.28
CA LYS A 539 -4.40 26.02 -53.01
C LYS A 539 -5.38 25.70 -54.14
N THR A 540 -6.66 25.56 -53.82
CA THR A 540 -7.77 26.06 -54.65
C THR A 540 -9.04 26.12 -53.79
N THR A 541 -9.45 27.29 -53.28
CA THR A 541 -10.29 28.34 -53.90
C THR A 541 -11.74 27.88 -54.15
N GLU A 542 -12.65 28.51 -53.40
CA GLU A 542 -14.10 28.52 -53.64
C GLU A 542 -14.47 29.06 -55.03
N ARG A 543 -15.59 28.54 -55.56
CA ARG A 543 -16.71 29.20 -56.28
C ARG A 543 -17.41 28.14 -57.14
N SER A 544 -18.74 28.02 -57.20
CA SER A 544 -19.84 28.95 -56.93
C SER A 544 -21.06 28.17 -56.43
#